data_AF-A0A9Q9EU02-F1
#
_entry.id   AF-A0A9Q9EU02-F1
#
_cell.length_a   1.000
_cell.length_b   1.000
_cell.length_c   1.000
_cell.angle_alpha   90.00
_cell.angle_beta   90.00
_cell.angle_gamma   90.00
#
_symmetry.space_group_name_H-M   'P 1'
#
loop_
_entity.id
_entity.type
_entity.pdbx_description
1 polymer ?
#
loop_
_entity_poly.entity_id
_entity_poly.type
_entity_poly.pdbx_seq_one_letter_code
_entity_poly.pdbx_strand_id
1 'polypeptide(L)'
;MAASEKKRILDLPLKLILTQEGSTFFIKRNKKLLKFKLAGNIEEYGISLEKFMPETIQRLLLVDYISKIEISKPEFVSSRQEVMDLSKLIVYSVLYKQYDDYIFKQILNSPVIKKWNRQNPASIIDEKTRINEKFLANVLQQNEKVIYEAKQEIVKPLFSFITKNNALSPEEKNIQLFLAEKFLNMMRPFTWFIITKFRMHKDFDLILKTIRTSLTEYMDKTKIAEYIALMLMELILSAENMNLRKEAVSLFPELDDPQEALFDPEIRRRLVAELEKKQELVFVSWKLGSGGTASIGTQGKLQVTLYSKNEQSDAVRANLNDLKMADVDKNSLIDFYRALPEGSEDLNLGMYYISYLNDACEKVNVRFESSANRFEDTDLTVMNMSFMF
;
A
#
# COMPACT_ATOMS: atom_id res chain seq x y z
N MET A 1 0.64 -18.12 18.90
CA MET A 1 0.08 -16.84 19.39
C MET A 1 -1.37 -16.80 18.95
N ALA A 2 -2.29 -16.55 19.89
CA ALA A 2 -3.73 -16.65 19.67
C ALA A 2 -4.19 -15.73 18.53
N ALA A 3 -5.06 -16.25 17.66
CA ALA A 3 -5.71 -15.47 16.61
C ALA A 3 -6.61 -14.40 17.26
N SER A 4 -6.06 -13.21 17.49
CA SER A 4 -6.85 -12.03 17.80
C SER A 4 -7.90 -11.86 16.71
N GLU A 5 -9.18 -11.79 17.09
CA GLU A 5 -10.25 -11.42 16.16
C GLU A 5 -9.85 -10.14 15.43
N LYS A 6 -9.75 -10.20 14.10
CA LYS A 6 -9.51 -9.00 13.30
C LYS A 6 -10.67 -8.04 13.52
N LYS A 7 -10.38 -6.86 14.08
CA LYS A 7 -11.38 -5.82 14.28
C LYS A 7 -12.02 -5.49 12.93
N ARG A 8 -13.36 -5.56 12.86
CA ARG A 8 -14.11 -5.21 11.64
C ARG A 8 -14.03 -3.71 11.30
N ILE A 9 -13.70 -2.89 12.29
CA ILE A 9 -13.56 -1.44 12.19
C ILE A 9 -12.20 -1.09 12.79
N LEU A 10 -11.39 -0.34 12.05
CA LEU A 10 -10.13 0.21 12.55
C LEU A 10 -10.41 1.57 13.18
N ASP A 11 -9.80 1.80 14.34
CA ASP A 11 -9.91 3.04 15.13
C ASP A 11 -8.58 3.78 14.99
N LEU A 12 -8.46 4.54 13.90
CA LEU A 12 -7.23 5.20 13.49
C LEU A 12 -7.59 6.44 12.66
N PRO A 13 -7.16 7.65 13.07
CA PRO A 13 -7.48 8.88 12.35
C PRO A 13 -6.86 8.85 10.96
N LEU A 14 -7.71 8.88 9.94
CA LEU A 14 -7.37 8.65 8.55
C LEU A 14 -7.81 9.84 7.70
N LYS A 15 -6.85 10.49 7.04
CA LYS A 15 -7.11 11.45 5.97
C LYS A 15 -6.97 10.75 4.62
N LEU A 16 -8.03 10.84 3.82
CA LEU A 16 -8.07 10.32 2.45
C LEU A 16 -8.02 11.49 1.48
N ILE A 17 -6.96 11.57 0.70
CA ILE A 17 -6.82 12.56 -0.36
C ILE A 17 -7.32 11.92 -1.65
N LEU A 18 -8.21 12.64 -2.33
CA LEU A 18 -8.95 12.08 -3.46
C LEU A 18 -8.30 12.43 -4.79
N THR A 19 -8.47 11.55 -5.76
CA THR A 19 -8.25 11.86 -7.18
C THR A 19 -9.35 12.79 -7.70
N GLN A 20 -9.26 13.22 -8.96
CA GLN A 20 -10.31 14.00 -9.61
C GLN A 20 -11.61 13.19 -9.74
N GLU A 21 -11.48 11.90 -10.10
CA GLU A 21 -12.59 10.95 -10.19
C GLU A 21 -13.23 10.72 -8.81
N GLY A 22 -12.40 10.50 -7.78
CA GLY A 22 -12.87 10.35 -6.41
C GLY A 22 -13.59 11.58 -5.90
N SER A 23 -13.03 12.77 -6.12
CA SER A 23 -13.65 14.05 -5.75
C SER A 23 -15.01 14.21 -6.42
N THR A 24 -15.10 13.93 -7.72
CA THR A 24 -16.36 13.99 -8.48
C THR A 24 -17.40 13.03 -7.93
N PHE A 25 -17.00 11.81 -7.57
CA PHE A 25 -17.91 10.81 -7.00
C PHE A 25 -18.53 11.27 -5.67
N PHE A 26 -17.72 11.82 -4.76
CA PHE A 26 -18.20 12.29 -3.46
C PHE A 26 -19.05 13.57 -3.58
N ILE A 27 -18.67 14.51 -4.45
CA ILE A 27 -19.46 15.73 -4.70
C ILE A 27 -20.84 15.37 -5.27
N LYS A 28 -20.92 14.45 -6.23
CA LYS A 28 -22.20 13.97 -6.80
C LYS A 28 -23.13 13.33 -5.76
N ARG A 29 -22.57 12.86 -4.64
CA ARG A 29 -23.32 12.30 -3.49
C ARG A 29 -23.53 13.30 -2.37
N ASN A 30 -23.40 14.60 -2.65
CA ASN A 30 -23.55 15.70 -1.70
C ASN A 30 -22.66 15.57 -0.46
N LYS A 31 -21.45 15.01 -0.62
CA LYS A 31 -20.44 14.99 0.44
C LYS A 31 -19.51 16.19 0.28
N LYS A 32 -19.42 17.02 1.33
CA LYS A 32 -18.49 18.15 1.39
C LYS A 32 -17.06 17.62 1.56
N LEU A 33 -16.17 18.05 0.69
CA LEU A 33 -14.75 17.74 0.80
C LEU A 33 -14.08 18.69 1.78
N LEU A 34 -13.17 18.14 2.58
CA LEU A 34 -12.28 18.90 3.44
C LEU A 34 -11.08 19.37 2.63
N LYS A 35 -10.61 20.56 2.95
CA LYS A 35 -9.36 21.12 2.42
C LYS A 35 -8.27 20.81 3.42
N PHE A 36 -7.31 19.98 3.02
CA PHE A 36 -6.14 19.67 3.83
C PHE A 36 -4.98 20.54 3.37
N LYS A 37 -4.29 21.16 4.33
CA LYS A 37 -2.91 21.59 4.13
C LYS A 37 -2.06 20.39 4.49
N LEU A 38 -1.33 19.90 3.50
CA LEU A 38 -0.41 18.77 3.64
C LEU A 38 1.02 19.25 3.46
N ALA A 39 1.96 18.36 3.79
CA ALA A 39 3.37 18.66 3.87
C ALA A 39 3.87 19.32 2.59
N GLY A 40 4.52 20.49 2.73
CA GLY A 40 4.95 21.34 1.62
C GLY A 40 3.95 22.41 1.18
N ASN A 41 2.94 22.73 2.00
CA ASN A 41 1.93 23.78 1.77
C ASN A 41 1.10 23.58 0.48
N ILE A 42 0.93 22.31 0.09
CA ILE A 42 0.06 21.93 -1.03
C ILE A 42 -1.34 21.72 -0.47
N GLU A 43 -2.31 22.42 -1.04
CA GLU A 43 -3.71 22.27 -0.69
C GLU A 43 -4.32 21.12 -1.48
N GLU A 44 -4.68 20.03 -0.80
CA GLU A 44 -5.37 18.90 -1.41
C GLU A 44 -6.76 18.72 -0.80
N TYR A 45 -7.67 18.11 -1.56
CA TYR A 45 -9.05 17.89 -1.14
C TYR A 45 -9.31 16.43 -0.78
N GLY A 46 -10.09 16.22 0.26
CA GLY A 46 -10.28 14.87 0.78
C GLY A 46 -11.35 14.70 1.85
N ILE A 47 -11.27 13.58 2.55
CA ILE A 47 -12.19 13.17 3.61
C ILE A 47 -11.37 12.77 4.84
N SER A 48 -11.84 13.13 6.04
CA SER A 48 -11.26 12.69 7.31
C SER A 48 -12.20 11.66 7.96
N LEU A 49 -11.63 10.59 8.51
CA LEU A 49 -12.35 9.51 9.17
C LEU A 49 -11.63 9.17 10.48
N GLU A 50 -12.35 9.15 11.61
CA GLU A 50 -11.79 8.65 12.87
C GLU A 50 -11.79 7.12 12.92
N LYS A 51 -12.82 6.51 12.32
CA LYS A 51 -13.00 5.06 12.23
C LYS A 51 -13.41 4.66 10.83
N PHE A 52 -12.96 3.50 10.37
CA PHE A 52 -13.28 3.03 9.03
C PHE A 52 -13.33 1.51 8.94
N MET A 53 -14.12 1.03 7.97
CA MET A 53 -14.09 -0.37 7.57
C MET A 53 -12.99 -0.59 6.51
N PRO A 54 -12.05 -1.52 6.72
CA PRO A 54 -10.99 -1.84 5.77
C PRO A 54 -11.50 -2.06 4.34
N GLU A 55 -12.60 -2.81 4.20
CA GLU A 55 -13.21 -3.11 2.90
C GLU A 55 -13.64 -1.86 2.12
N THR A 56 -14.10 -0.80 2.82
CA THR A 56 -14.51 0.44 2.16
C THR A 56 -13.29 1.16 1.58
N ILE A 57 -12.20 1.24 2.33
CA ILE A 57 -10.95 1.85 1.86
C ILE A 57 -10.38 1.05 0.70
N GLN A 58 -10.35 -0.27 0.79
CA GLN A 58 -9.89 -1.13 -0.30
C GLN A 58 -10.72 -0.91 -1.58
N ARG A 59 -12.06 -0.82 -1.49
CA ARG A 59 -12.88 -0.54 -2.68
C ARG A 59 -12.51 0.81 -3.31
N LEU A 60 -12.33 1.86 -2.51
CA LEU A 60 -11.94 3.19 -3.00
C LEU A 60 -10.54 3.20 -3.64
N LEU A 61 -9.60 2.41 -3.12
CA LEU A 61 -8.27 2.23 -3.70
C LEU A 61 -8.34 1.52 -5.06
N LEU A 62 -9.13 0.44 -5.14
CA LEU A 62 -9.29 -0.38 -6.35
C LEU A 62 -9.91 0.39 -7.52
N VAL A 63 -10.79 1.38 -7.24
CA VAL A 63 -11.43 2.23 -8.27
C VAL A 63 -10.72 3.56 -8.50
N ASP A 64 -9.46 3.71 -8.05
CA ASP A 64 -8.65 4.93 -8.25
C ASP A 64 -9.25 6.21 -7.65
N TYR A 65 -10.04 6.12 -6.57
CA TYR A 65 -10.62 7.32 -5.94
C TYR A 65 -9.68 8.00 -4.94
N ILE A 66 -8.65 7.29 -4.46
CA ILE A 66 -7.70 7.77 -3.47
C ILE A 66 -6.33 7.92 -4.12
N SER A 67 -5.71 9.10 -3.98
CA SER A 67 -4.34 9.38 -4.44
C SER A 67 -3.32 9.30 -3.31
N LYS A 68 -3.73 9.65 -2.08
CA LYS A 68 -2.88 9.61 -0.89
C LYS A 68 -3.72 9.28 0.35
N ILE A 69 -3.10 8.56 1.27
CA ILE A 69 -3.63 8.27 2.61
C ILE A 69 -2.64 8.82 3.62
N GLU A 70 -3.12 9.51 4.65
CA GLU A 70 -2.28 10.02 5.74
C GLU A 70 -2.91 9.69 7.10
N ILE A 71 -2.06 9.33 8.06
CA ILE A 71 -2.41 9.20 9.47
C ILE A 71 -1.43 10.03 10.31
N SER A 72 -1.89 10.54 11.44
CA SER A 72 -1.05 11.33 12.34
C SER A 72 -1.46 11.13 13.80
N LYS A 73 -0.50 10.85 14.68
CA LYS A 73 -0.70 10.69 16.12
C LYS A 73 0.55 11.13 16.89
N PRO A 74 0.43 11.52 18.18
CA PRO A 74 1.59 11.72 19.05
C PRO A 74 2.31 10.38 19.32
N GLU A 75 1.56 9.28 19.41
CA GLU A 75 2.08 7.91 19.44
C GLU A 75 1.21 6.93 18.64
N PHE A 76 1.87 5.95 18.01
CA PHE A 76 1.27 4.86 17.26
C PHE A 76 1.43 3.50 17.94
N VAL A 77 2.25 3.37 19.00
CA VAL A 77 2.38 2.08 19.71
C VAL A 77 1.02 1.52 20.14
N SER A 78 0.10 2.39 20.59
CA SER A 78 -1.27 2.04 20.98
C SER A 78 -2.19 1.64 19.81
N SER A 79 -1.76 1.87 18.57
CA SER A 79 -2.49 1.53 17.34
C SER A 79 -1.63 0.68 16.38
N ARG A 80 -0.62 -0.04 16.91
CA ARG A 80 0.34 -0.82 16.12
C ARG A 80 -0.33 -1.74 15.11
N GLN A 81 -1.33 -2.52 15.56
CA GLN A 81 -2.01 -3.49 14.70
C GLN A 81 -2.82 -2.79 13.59
N GLU A 82 -3.52 -1.69 13.93
CA GLU A 82 -4.30 -0.90 12.98
C GLU A 82 -3.43 -0.28 11.89
N VAL A 83 -2.24 0.22 12.24
CA VAL A 83 -1.26 0.77 11.27
C VAL A 83 -0.72 -0.33 10.36
N MET A 84 -0.34 -1.49 10.91
CA MET A 84 0.13 -2.62 10.13
C MET A 84 -0.95 -3.15 9.18
N ASP A 85 -2.19 -3.26 9.64
CA ASP A 85 -3.32 -3.72 8.85
C ASP A 85 -3.66 -2.74 7.72
N LEU A 86 -3.60 -1.43 7.98
CA LEU A 86 -3.76 -0.40 6.96
C LEU A 86 -2.65 -0.49 5.90
N SER A 87 -1.39 -0.58 6.33
CA SER A 87 -0.24 -0.68 5.42
C SER A 87 -0.36 -1.91 4.51
N LYS A 88 -0.67 -3.08 5.09
CA LYS A 88 -0.93 -4.32 4.35
C LYS A 88 -2.07 -4.16 3.36
N LEU A 89 -3.20 -3.58 3.79
CA LEU A 89 -4.36 -3.35 2.93
C LEU A 89 -4.02 -2.48 1.72
N ILE A 90 -3.21 -1.44 1.90
CA ILE A 90 -2.75 -0.56 0.82
C ILE A 90 -1.90 -1.35 -0.18
N VAL A 91 -0.89 -2.10 0.30
CA VAL A 91 -0.01 -2.93 -0.55
C VAL A 91 -0.82 -3.98 -1.31
N TYR A 92 -1.73 -4.71 -0.66
CA TYR A 92 -2.60 -5.67 -1.34
C TYR A 92 -3.43 -5.00 -2.44
N SER A 93 -3.96 -3.81 -2.18
CA SER A 93 -4.78 -3.08 -3.16
C SER A 93 -3.95 -2.65 -4.38
N VAL A 94 -2.69 -2.25 -4.19
CA VAL A 94 -1.75 -1.98 -5.30
C VAL A 94 -1.51 -3.26 -6.12
N LEU A 95 -1.21 -4.38 -5.46
CA LEU A 95 -0.95 -5.66 -6.13
C LEU A 95 -2.16 -6.16 -6.93
N TYR A 96 -3.39 -6.04 -6.39
CA TYR A 96 -4.60 -6.45 -7.10
C TYR A 96 -4.82 -5.66 -8.39
N LYS A 97 -4.58 -4.34 -8.36
CA LYS A 97 -4.74 -3.49 -9.54
C LYS A 97 -3.69 -3.80 -10.59
N GLN A 98 -2.44 -3.94 -10.18
CA GLN A 98 -1.37 -4.30 -11.10
C GLN A 98 -1.58 -5.66 -11.74
N TYR A 99 -2.03 -6.65 -10.96
CA TYR A 99 -2.38 -7.96 -11.49
C TYR A 99 -3.48 -7.84 -12.54
N ASP A 100 -4.57 -7.15 -12.24
CA ASP A 100 -5.67 -6.91 -13.18
C ASP A 100 -5.19 -6.21 -14.46
N ASP A 101 -4.43 -5.11 -14.33
CA ASP A 101 -3.88 -4.36 -15.47
C ASP A 101 -2.94 -5.22 -16.32
N TYR A 102 -2.04 -5.97 -15.68
CA TYR A 102 -1.11 -6.86 -16.36
C TYR A 102 -1.86 -7.95 -17.13
N ILE A 103 -2.78 -8.65 -16.47
CA ILE A 103 -3.57 -9.72 -17.09
C ILE A 103 -4.39 -9.18 -18.26
N PHE A 104 -5.04 -8.03 -18.09
CA PHE A 104 -5.81 -7.41 -19.16
C PHE A 104 -4.93 -7.11 -20.38
N LYS A 105 -3.76 -6.49 -20.18
CA LYS A 105 -2.78 -6.24 -21.26
C LYS A 105 -2.30 -7.53 -21.94
N GLN A 106 -2.01 -8.57 -21.18
CA GLN A 106 -1.59 -9.86 -21.76
C GLN A 106 -2.70 -10.50 -22.60
N ILE A 107 -3.94 -10.45 -22.11
CA ILE A 107 -5.10 -11.00 -22.83
C ILE A 107 -5.35 -10.24 -24.13
N LEU A 108 -5.31 -8.91 -24.11
CA LEU A 108 -5.44 -8.10 -25.32
C LEU A 108 -4.34 -8.41 -26.35
N ASN A 109 -3.14 -8.73 -25.88
CA ASN A 109 -2.00 -9.09 -26.74
C ASN A 109 -1.97 -10.56 -27.18
N SER A 110 -2.91 -11.37 -26.69
CA SER A 110 -2.98 -12.80 -26.99
C SER A 110 -3.31 -13.07 -28.47
N PRO A 111 -2.94 -14.24 -29.01
CA PRO A 111 -3.33 -14.66 -30.36
C PRO A 111 -4.85 -14.63 -30.58
N VAL A 112 -5.63 -14.93 -29.53
CA VAL A 112 -7.09 -14.95 -29.54
C VAL A 112 -7.65 -13.57 -29.93
N ILE A 113 -7.24 -12.53 -29.20
CA ILE A 113 -7.73 -11.16 -29.42
C ILE A 113 -7.15 -10.57 -30.71
N LYS A 114 -5.86 -10.79 -30.99
CA LYS A 114 -5.23 -10.34 -32.24
C LYS A 114 -5.93 -10.91 -33.47
N LYS A 115 -6.31 -12.19 -33.44
CA LYS A 115 -7.05 -12.83 -34.54
C LYS A 115 -8.48 -12.30 -34.64
N TRP A 116 -9.18 -12.14 -33.51
CA TRP A 116 -10.51 -11.54 -33.48
C TRP A 116 -10.51 -10.14 -34.11
N ASN A 117 -9.58 -9.27 -33.72
CA ASN A 117 -9.48 -7.90 -34.22
C ASN A 117 -9.20 -7.85 -35.72
N ARG A 118 -8.38 -8.77 -36.24
CA ARG A 118 -8.13 -8.91 -37.70
C ARG A 118 -9.39 -9.31 -38.46
N GLN A 119 -10.22 -10.18 -37.87
CA GLN A 119 -11.47 -10.66 -38.50
C GLN A 119 -12.64 -9.68 -38.33
N ASN A 120 -12.59 -8.81 -37.30
CA ASN A 120 -13.68 -7.92 -36.91
C ASN A 120 -13.18 -6.47 -36.77
N PRO A 121 -12.73 -5.82 -37.86
CA PRO A 121 -12.15 -4.47 -37.79
C PRO A 121 -13.13 -3.39 -37.30
N ALA A 122 -14.45 -3.60 -37.46
CA ALA A 122 -15.47 -2.69 -36.95
C ALA A 122 -15.78 -2.87 -35.45
N SER A 123 -15.25 -3.91 -34.81
CA SER A 123 -15.54 -4.27 -33.41
C SER A 123 -14.28 -4.78 -32.72
N ILE A 124 -13.21 -3.98 -32.81
CA ILE A 124 -11.94 -4.26 -32.17
C ILE A 124 -12.08 -4.29 -30.65
N ILE A 125 -11.30 -5.16 -30.03
CA ILE A 125 -11.12 -5.27 -28.59
C ILE A 125 -9.71 -4.80 -28.26
N ASP A 126 -9.61 -3.63 -27.65
CA ASP A 126 -8.39 -2.98 -27.16
C ASP A 126 -8.62 -2.29 -25.80
N GLU A 127 -7.61 -1.57 -25.30
CA GLU A 127 -7.67 -0.82 -24.03
C GLU A 127 -8.71 0.30 -24.02
N LYS A 128 -9.13 0.79 -25.19
CA LYS A 128 -10.09 1.89 -25.34
C LYS A 128 -11.53 1.39 -25.49
N THR A 129 -11.73 0.08 -25.60
CA THR A 129 -13.05 -0.53 -25.73
C THR A 129 -13.94 -0.14 -24.57
N ARG A 130 -15.01 0.60 -24.87
CA ARG A 130 -16.07 0.93 -23.89
C ARG A 130 -17.22 -0.03 -24.08
N ILE A 131 -17.55 -0.79 -23.04
CA ILE A 131 -18.72 -1.67 -23.01
C ILE A 131 -19.77 -1.06 -22.08
N ASN A 132 -21.03 -1.13 -22.49
CA ASN A 132 -22.14 -0.75 -21.64
C ASN A 132 -22.17 -1.61 -20.37
N GLU A 133 -22.11 -0.99 -19.20
CA GLU A 133 -22.01 -1.69 -17.91
C GLU A 133 -23.21 -2.61 -17.62
N LYS A 134 -24.44 -2.20 -17.99
CA LYS A 134 -25.63 -3.02 -17.80
C LYS A 134 -25.59 -4.26 -18.69
N PHE A 135 -25.19 -4.09 -19.95
CA PHE A 135 -25.00 -5.22 -20.87
C PHE A 135 -23.93 -6.18 -20.35
N LEU A 136 -22.78 -5.65 -19.92
CA LEU A 136 -21.68 -6.45 -19.38
C LEU A 136 -22.13 -7.25 -18.15
N ALA A 137 -22.80 -6.61 -17.20
CA ALA A 137 -23.34 -7.27 -16.01
C ALA A 137 -24.30 -8.40 -16.36
N ASN A 138 -25.23 -8.18 -17.30
CA ASN A 138 -26.18 -9.19 -17.74
C ASN A 138 -25.48 -10.40 -18.38
N VAL A 139 -24.49 -10.17 -19.25
CA VAL A 139 -23.74 -11.25 -19.90
C VAL A 139 -22.94 -12.05 -18.88
N LEU A 140 -22.30 -11.39 -17.91
CA LEU A 140 -21.55 -12.08 -16.87
C LEU A 140 -22.45 -12.91 -15.96
N GLN A 141 -23.63 -12.39 -15.62
CA GLN A 141 -24.63 -13.12 -14.84
C GLN A 141 -25.12 -14.38 -15.57
N GLN A 142 -25.39 -14.28 -16.87
CA GLN A 142 -25.79 -15.43 -17.70
C GLN A 142 -24.67 -16.49 -17.79
N ASN A 143 -23.41 -16.07 -17.68
CA ASN A 143 -22.24 -16.94 -17.79
C ASN A 143 -21.59 -17.28 -16.44
N GLU A 144 -22.29 -17.08 -15.32
CA GLU A 144 -21.72 -17.27 -13.98
C GLU A 144 -21.09 -18.65 -13.79
N LYS A 145 -21.75 -19.71 -14.28
CA LYS A 145 -21.23 -21.08 -14.23
C LYS A 145 -19.92 -21.23 -15.03
N VAL A 146 -19.84 -20.65 -16.21
CA VAL A 146 -18.64 -20.69 -17.07
C VAL A 146 -17.49 -19.94 -16.41
N ILE A 147 -17.78 -18.80 -15.77
CA ILE A 147 -16.80 -18.02 -15.01
C ILE A 147 -16.27 -18.84 -13.84
N TYR A 148 -17.16 -19.49 -13.09
CA TYR A 148 -16.79 -20.37 -11.99
C TYR A 148 -15.88 -21.51 -12.44
N GLU A 149 -16.25 -22.21 -13.52
CA GLU A 149 -15.44 -23.29 -14.10
C GLU A 149 -14.05 -22.80 -14.54
N ALA A 150 -13.98 -21.65 -15.22
CA ALA A 150 -12.70 -21.06 -15.62
C ALA A 150 -11.83 -20.69 -14.41
N LYS A 151 -12.42 -20.12 -13.34
CA LYS A 151 -11.70 -19.85 -12.09
C LYS A 151 -11.15 -21.15 -11.48
N GLN A 152 -11.95 -22.21 -11.44
CA GLN A 152 -11.51 -23.52 -10.93
C GLN A 152 -10.37 -24.11 -11.76
N GLU A 153 -10.41 -23.99 -13.09
CA GLU A 153 -9.30 -24.43 -13.97
C GLU A 153 -7.99 -23.67 -13.70
N ILE A 154 -8.09 -22.38 -13.39
CA ILE A 154 -6.93 -21.54 -13.03
C ILE A 154 -6.35 -21.98 -11.68
N VAL A 155 -7.19 -22.10 -10.64
CA VAL A 155 -6.70 -22.28 -9.26
C VAL A 155 -6.41 -23.73 -8.88
N LYS A 156 -7.07 -24.72 -9.49
CA LYS A 156 -6.95 -26.13 -9.07
C LYS A 156 -5.51 -26.66 -9.03
N PRO A 157 -4.63 -26.38 -10.03
CA PRO A 157 -3.23 -26.81 -9.95
C PRO A 157 -2.49 -26.16 -8.78
N LEU A 158 -2.72 -24.86 -8.57
CA LEU A 158 -2.12 -24.09 -7.47
C LEU A 158 -2.63 -24.59 -6.10
N PHE A 159 -3.92 -24.86 -5.97
CA PHE A 159 -4.52 -25.40 -4.75
C PHE A 159 -3.95 -26.76 -4.39
N SER A 160 -3.77 -27.64 -5.40
CA SER A 160 -3.11 -28.93 -5.18
C SER A 160 -1.66 -28.75 -4.73
N PHE A 161 -0.94 -27.75 -5.24
CA PHE A 161 0.44 -27.46 -4.83
C PHE A 161 0.49 -26.96 -3.38
N ILE A 162 -0.35 -25.98 -3.02
CA ILE A 162 -0.43 -25.40 -1.67
C ILE A 162 -0.81 -26.48 -0.64
N THR A 163 -1.83 -27.28 -0.94
CA THR A 163 -2.35 -28.29 0.01
C THR A 163 -1.31 -29.37 0.32
N LYS A 164 -0.51 -29.76 -0.67
CA LYS A 164 0.57 -30.76 -0.55
C LYS A 164 1.86 -30.21 0.04
N ASN A 165 1.98 -28.89 0.25
CA ASN A 165 3.18 -28.30 0.81
C ASN A 165 3.25 -28.56 2.32
N ASN A 166 4.23 -29.34 2.76
CA ASN A 166 4.41 -29.69 4.18
C ASN A 166 5.12 -28.60 5.00
N ALA A 167 5.71 -27.60 4.33
CA ALA A 167 6.36 -26.48 5.00
C ALA A 167 5.36 -25.40 5.48
N LEU A 168 4.10 -25.48 5.05
CA LEU A 168 3.05 -24.54 5.42
C LEU A 168 2.14 -25.13 6.49
N SER A 169 1.83 -24.33 7.50
CA SER A 169 0.76 -24.58 8.46
C SER A 169 -0.62 -24.60 7.79
N PRO A 170 -1.64 -25.22 8.41
CA PRO A 170 -3.02 -25.17 7.92
C PRO A 170 -3.54 -23.74 7.71
N GLU A 171 -3.19 -22.82 8.61
CA GLU A 171 -3.55 -21.41 8.55
C GLU A 171 -2.93 -20.72 7.33
N GLU A 172 -1.62 -20.93 7.10
CA GLU A 172 -0.92 -20.37 5.94
C GLU A 172 -1.47 -20.91 4.62
N LYS A 173 -1.83 -22.20 4.58
CA LYS A 173 -2.50 -22.80 3.42
C LYS A 173 -3.82 -22.09 3.14
N ASN A 174 -4.67 -21.94 4.15
CA ASN A 174 -5.97 -21.26 4.00
C ASN A 174 -5.82 -19.81 3.54
N ILE A 175 -4.83 -19.08 4.06
CA ILE A 175 -4.53 -17.72 3.63
C ILE A 175 -4.14 -17.69 2.14
N GLN A 176 -3.26 -18.59 1.69
CA GLN A 176 -2.85 -18.64 0.28
C GLN A 176 -3.99 -19.04 -0.66
N LEU A 177 -4.83 -20.00 -0.26
CA LEU A 177 -6.02 -20.40 -1.03
C LEU A 177 -6.98 -19.22 -1.20
N PHE A 178 -7.30 -18.54 -0.10
CA PHE A 178 -8.17 -17.36 -0.13
C PHE A 178 -7.57 -16.22 -0.97
N LEU A 179 -6.26 -16.00 -0.85
CA LEU A 179 -5.57 -14.96 -1.60
C LEU A 179 -5.64 -15.19 -3.11
N ALA A 180 -5.47 -16.44 -3.56
CA ALA A 180 -5.59 -16.80 -4.97
C ALA A 180 -6.98 -16.47 -5.52
N GLU A 181 -8.04 -16.84 -4.80
CA GLU A 181 -9.41 -16.51 -5.19
C GLU A 181 -9.64 -15.00 -5.20
N LYS A 182 -9.07 -14.30 -4.23
CA LYS A 182 -9.20 -12.85 -4.11
C LYS A 182 -8.61 -12.13 -5.32
N PHE A 183 -7.43 -12.51 -5.80
CA PHE A 183 -6.85 -11.95 -7.03
C PHE A 183 -7.79 -12.12 -8.24
N LEU A 184 -8.34 -13.31 -8.44
CA LEU A 184 -9.29 -13.56 -9.55
C LEU A 184 -10.58 -12.77 -9.39
N ASN A 185 -11.09 -12.63 -8.17
CA ASN A 185 -12.28 -11.84 -7.88
C ASN A 185 -12.08 -10.33 -8.08
N MET A 186 -10.84 -9.84 -8.00
CA MET A 186 -10.50 -8.44 -8.24
C MET A 186 -10.19 -8.12 -9.71
N MET A 187 -10.18 -9.11 -10.60
CA MET A 187 -10.07 -8.85 -12.04
C MET A 187 -11.31 -8.13 -12.57
N ARG A 188 -11.11 -7.19 -13.49
CA ARG A 188 -12.17 -6.37 -14.06
C ARG A 188 -13.22 -7.23 -14.77
N PRO A 189 -14.51 -6.84 -14.71
CA PRO A 189 -15.61 -7.54 -15.37
C PRO A 189 -15.37 -7.79 -16.87
N PHE A 190 -14.73 -6.85 -17.55
CA PHE A 190 -14.45 -6.98 -18.98
C PHE A 190 -13.49 -8.14 -19.30
N THR A 191 -12.54 -8.43 -18.40
CA THR A 191 -11.65 -9.59 -18.58
C THR A 191 -12.43 -10.89 -18.52
N TRP A 192 -13.37 -11.02 -17.58
CA TRP A 192 -14.24 -12.18 -17.49
C TRP A 192 -15.14 -12.34 -18.72
N PHE A 193 -15.62 -11.23 -19.28
CA PHE A 193 -16.38 -11.26 -20.53
C PHE A 193 -15.56 -11.80 -21.70
N ILE A 194 -14.30 -11.40 -21.81
CA ILE A 194 -13.38 -11.94 -22.81
C ILE A 194 -13.21 -13.45 -22.61
N ILE A 195 -12.95 -13.89 -21.38
CA ILE A 195 -12.78 -15.31 -21.04
C ILE A 195 -14.02 -16.12 -21.44
N THR A 196 -15.22 -15.65 -21.12
CA THR A 196 -16.46 -16.36 -21.47
C THR A 196 -16.72 -16.36 -22.97
N LYS A 197 -16.46 -15.24 -23.66
CA LYS A 197 -16.72 -15.08 -25.09
C LYS A 197 -15.83 -15.96 -25.95
N PHE A 198 -14.57 -16.14 -25.56
CA PHE A 198 -13.57 -16.86 -26.36
C PHE A 198 -13.25 -18.27 -25.85
N ARG A 199 -14.04 -18.81 -24.92
CA ARG A 199 -13.89 -20.15 -24.32
C ARG A 199 -13.64 -21.26 -25.35
N MET A 200 -14.33 -21.22 -26.49
CA MET A 200 -14.24 -22.24 -27.55
C MET A 200 -13.12 -21.99 -28.57
N HIS A 201 -12.30 -20.95 -28.40
CA HIS A 201 -11.22 -20.65 -29.31
C HIS A 201 -10.05 -21.62 -29.10
N LYS A 202 -9.44 -22.10 -30.19
CA LYS A 202 -8.34 -23.08 -30.13
C LYS A 202 -7.13 -22.66 -29.27
N ASP A 203 -6.88 -21.37 -29.18
CA ASP A 203 -5.75 -20.78 -28.44
C ASP A 203 -6.16 -20.29 -27.03
N PHE A 204 -7.36 -20.64 -26.56
CA PHE A 204 -7.91 -20.17 -25.28
C PHE A 204 -7.10 -20.63 -24.07
N ASP A 205 -6.53 -21.83 -24.11
CA ASP A 205 -5.69 -22.36 -23.01
C ASP A 205 -4.48 -21.47 -22.70
N LEU A 206 -3.99 -20.70 -23.69
CA LEU A 206 -2.92 -19.73 -23.48
C LEU A 206 -3.37 -18.61 -22.52
N ILE A 207 -4.63 -18.17 -22.62
CA ILE A 207 -5.18 -17.16 -21.71
C ILE A 207 -5.19 -17.68 -20.28
N LEU A 208 -5.73 -18.87 -20.05
CA LEU A 208 -5.77 -19.45 -18.70
C LEU A 208 -4.38 -19.71 -18.14
N LYS A 209 -3.45 -20.18 -18.98
CA LYS A 209 -2.05 -20.39 -18.59
C LYS A 209 -1.41 -19.08 -18.14
N THR A 210 -1.59 -17.99 -18.89
CA THR A 210 -1.07 -16.67 -18.52
C THR A 210 -1.66 -16.18 -17.19
N ILE A 211 -2.98 -16.30 -17.01
CA ILE A 211 -3.63 -15.90 -15.74
C ILE A 211 -3.04 -16.69 -14.57
N ARG A 212 -2.89 -18.01 -14.73
CA ARG A 212 -2.37 -18.91 -13.70
C ARG A 212 -0.90 -18.65 -13.36
N THR A 213 -0.03 -18.51 -14.36
CA THR A 213 1.41 -18.27 -14.10
C THR A 213 1.62 -16.96 -13.36
N SER A 214 0.96 -15.90 -13.81
CA SER A 214 1.09 -14.60 -13.15
C SER A 214 0.36 -14.53 -11.81
N LEU A 215 -0.68 -15.36 -11.59
CA LEU A 215 -1.30 -15.47 -10.26
C LEU A 215 -0.27 -15.92 -9.22
N THR A 216 0.52 -16.96 -9.54
CA THR A 216 1.59 -17.43 -8.65
C THR A 216 2.62 -16.33 -8.36
N GLU A 217 3.07 -15.63 -9.40
CA GLU A 217 4.05 -14.54 -9.26
C GLU A 217 3.53 -13.41 -8.34
N TYR A 218 2.28 -12.97 -8.54
CA TYR A 218 1.69 -11.91 -7.72
C TYR A 218 1.35 -12.38 -6.31
N MET A 219 1.03 -13.66 -6.11
CA MET A 219 0.88 -14.23 -4.77
C MET A 219 2.20 -14.20 -4.01
N ASP A 220 3.33 -14.53 -4.66
CA ASP A 220 4.63 -14.43 -4.02
C ASP A 220 4.98 -12.97 -3.65
N LYS A 221 4.65 -12.01 -4.51
CA LYS A 221 4.79 -10.57 -4.20
C LYS A 221 4.06 -10.15 -2.94
N THR A 222 2.95 -10.81 -2.56
CA THR A 222 2.20 -10.41 -1.35
C THR A 222 2.97 -10.57 -0.05
N LYS A 223 4.02 -11.41 -0.01
CA LYS A 223 4.86 -11.59 1.17
C LYS A 223 5.51 -10.28 1.61
N ILE A 224 5.79 -9.38 0.67
CA ILE A 224 6.42 -8.09 0.98
C ILE A 224 5.48 -7.15 1.75
N ALA A 225 4.16 -7.37 1.70
CA ALA A 225 3.21 -6.55 2.46
C ALA A 225 3.46 -6.61 3.97
N GLU A 226 3.81 -7.80 4.49
CA GLU A 226 4.17 -7.96 5.90
C GLU A 226 5.50 -7.25 6.21
N TYR A 227 6.51 -7.42 5.35
CA TYR A 227 7.82 -6.80 5.55
C TYR A 227 7.76 -5.28 5.50
N ILE A 228 6.98 -4.72 4.58
CA ILE A 228 6.72 -3.26 4.50
C ILE A 228 6.03 -2.78 5.77
N ALA A 229 5.03 -3.51 6.27
CA ALA A 229 4.31 -3.12 7.49
C ALA A 229 5.21 -3.19 8.73
N LEU A 230 6.04 -4.23 8.85
CA LEU A 230 7.02 -4.37 9.94
C LEU A 230 8.05 -3.24 9.89
N MET A 231 8.68 -3.02 8.72
CA MET A 231 9.66 -1.95 8.54
C MET A 231 9.05 -0.59 8.88
N LEU A 232 7.86 -0.29 8.37
CA LEU A 232 7.18 0.96 8.65
C LEU A 232 6.93 1.15 10.15
N MET A 233 6.50 0.11 10.86
CA MET A 233 6.30 0.20 12.30
C MET A 233 7.60 0.49 13.05
N GLU A 234 8.71 -0.11 12.65
CA GLU A 234 10.01 0.17 13.28
C GLU A 234 10.46 1.61 13.04
N LEU A 235 10.24 2.16 11.83
CA LEU A 235 10.50 3.58 11.57
C LEU A 235 9.62 4.50 12.43
N ILE A 236 8.33 4.16 12.54
CA ILE A 236 7.37 4.92 13.36
C ILE A 236 7.81 4.91 14.83
N LEU A 237 8.13 3.74 15.38
CA LEU A 237 8.55 3.62 16.79
C LEU A 237 9.87 4.35 17.05
N SER A 238 10.80 4.32 16.09
CA SER A 238 12.02 5.11 16.16
C SER A 238 11.73 6.61 16.25
N ALA A 239 10.90 7.14 15.34
CA ALA A 239 10.53 8.57 15.36
C ALA A 239 9.74 8.97 16.62
N GLU A 240 8.83 8.12 17.08
CA GLU A 240 8.06 8.31 18.31
C GLU A 240 8.97 8.36 19.55
N ASN A 241 9.89 7.40 19.67
CA ASN A 241 10.85 7.36 20.77
C ASN A 241 11.77 8.58 20.77
N MET A 242 12.19 9.07 19.59
CA MET A 242 12.98 10.31 19.50
C MET A 242 12.21 11.52 20.07
N ASN A 243 10.93 11.68 19.69
CA ASN A 243 10.08 12.76 20.20
C ASN A 243 9.87 12.63 21.71
N LEU A 244 9.57 11.43 22.21
CA LEU A 244 9.36 11.17 23.63
C LEU A 244 10.61 11.42 24.48
N ARG A 245 11.80 10.97 24.03
CA ARG A 245 13.08 11.23 24.72
C ARG A 245 13.35 12.73 24.84
N LYS A 246 13.12 13.47 23.75
CA LYS A 246 13.34 14.91 23.72
C LYS A 246 12.42 15.63 24.71
N GLU A 247 11.15 15.24 24.76
CA GLU A 247 10.19 15.80 25.71
C GLU A 247 10.52 15.39 27.16
N ALA A 248 11.02 14.17 27.37
CA ALA A 248 11.43 13.68 28.70
C ALA A 248 12.57 14.52 29.28
N VAL A 249 13.60 14.83 28.48
CA VAL A 249 14.69 15.74 28.89
C VAL A 249 14.16 17.11 29.31
N SER A 250 13.12 17.61 28.65
CA SER A 250 12.54 18.91 28.97
C SER A 250 11.66 18.91 30.23
N LEU A 251 10.90 17.85 30.47
CA LEU A 251 9.93 17.78 31.58
C LEU A 251 10.50 17.15 32.86
N PHE A 252 11.52 16.30 32.71
CA PHE A 252 12.14 15.55 33.79
C PHE A 252 13.67 15.69 33.72
N PRO A 253 14.22 16.91 33.89
CA PRO A 253 15.66 17.15 33.78
C PRO A 253 16.49 16.49 34.89
N GLU A 254 15.82 15.99 35.94
CA GLU A 254 16.43 15.30 37.08
C GLU A 254 16.65 13.80 36.83
N LEU A 255 16.19 13.25 35.69
CA LEU A 255 16.43 11.86 35.33
C LEU A 255 17.82 11.69 34.69
N ASP A 256 18.63 10.79 35.25
CA ASP A 256 19.96 10.46 34.74
C ASP A 256 19.90 9.83 33.34
N ASP A 257 18.90 8.99 33.06
CA ASP A 257 18.62 8.44 31.74
C ASP A 257 17.17 8.74 31.28
N PRO A 258 16.97 9.62 30.27
CA PRO A 258 15.68 9.88 29.67
C PRO A 258 14.99 8.64 29.06
N GLN A 259 15.74 7.58 28.76
CA GLN A 259 15.19 6.32 28.25
C GLN A 259 14.48 5.54 29.36
N GLU A 260 14.98 5.56 30.60
CA GLU A 260 14.35 4.90 31.74
C GLU A 260 12.94 5.47 32.00
N ALA A 261 12.78 6.78 31.77
CA ALA A 261 11.52 7.50 31.85
C ALA A 261 10.42 6.91 30.95
N LEU A 262 10.79 6.31 29.81
CA LEU A 262 9.84 5.81 28.82
C LEU A 262 9.24 4.45 29.20
N PHE A 263 9.85 3.73 30.14
CA PHE A 263 9.34 2.46 30.64
C PHE A 263 8.26 2.62 31.72
N ASP A 264 8.19 3.79 32.38
CA ASP A 264 7.11 4.12 33.31
C ASP A 264 5.84 4.52 32.54
N PRO A 265 4.73 3.76 32.68
CA PRO A 265 3.49 4.04 31.95
C PRO A 265 2.86 5.41 32.27
N GLU A 266 2.99 5.90 33.51
CA GLU A 266 2.41 7.20 33.92
C GLU A 266 3.24 8.36 33.37
N ILE A 267 4.58 8.25 33.42
CA ILE A 267 5.48 9.23 32.80
C ILE A 267 5.23 9.27 31.29
N ARG A 268 5.19 8.10 30.64
CA ARG A 268 4.93 7.99 29.20
C ARG A 268 3.59 8.61 28.81
N ARG A 269 2.52 8.33 29.55
CA ARG A 269 1.20 8.93 29.31
C ARG A 269 1.23 10.45 29.43
N ARG A 270 1.99 11.00 30.39
CA ARG A 270 2.17 12.45 30.55
C ARG A 270 2.95 13.06 29.39
N LEU A 271 4.00 12.40 28.91
CA LEU A 271 4.77 12.82 27.74
C LEU A 271 3.90 12.87 26.49
N VAL A 272 3.11 11.82 26.23
CA VAL A 272 2.18 11.75 25.08
C VAL A 272 1.16 12.89 25.13
N ALA A 273 0.59 13.18 26.30
CA ALA A 273 -0.37 14.28 26.47
C ALA A 273 0.25 15.66 26.19
N GLU A 274 1.51 15.88 26.59
CA GLU A 274 2.22 17.12 26.27
C GLU A 274 2.58 17.22 24.78
N LEU A 275 3.01 16.13 24.13
CA LEU A 275 3.22 16.10 22.67
C LEU A 275 1.93 16.42 21.90
N GLU A 276 0.79 15.87 22.33
CA GLU A 276 -0.52 16.16 21.73
C GLU A 276 -0.89 17.64 21.87
N LYS A 277 -0.69 18.21 23.07
CA LYS A 277 -0.93 19.64 23.34
C LYS A 277 -0.02 20.56 22.53
N LYS A 278 1.24 20.17 22.33
CA LYS A 278 2.21 20.89 21.49
C LYS A 278 2.01 20.66 19.99
N GLN A 279 1.11 19.76 19.59
CA GLN A 279 0.92 19.32 18.20
C GLN A 279 2.21 18.76 17.59
N GLU A 280 3.03 18.10 18.41
CA GLU A 280 4.21 17.34 17.99
C GLU A 280 3.77 15.92 17.64
N LEU A 281 3.41 15.74 16.37
CA LEU A 281 2.86 14.49 15.86
C LEU A 281 3.84 13.79 14.93
N VAL A 282 3.77 12.47 14.90
CA VAL A 282 4.34 11.66 13.84
C VAL A 282 3.29 11.50 12.74
N PHE A 283 3.69 11.73 11.50
CA PHE A 283 2.85 11.61 10.32
C PHE A 283 3.36 10.50 9.42
N VAL A 284 2.44 9.69 8.91
CA VAL A 284 2.71 8.65 7.93
C VAL A 284 1.79 8.87 6.73
N SER A 285 2.39 8.99 5.55
CA SER A 285 1.67 9.19 4.29
C SER A 285 2.00 8.09 3.30
N TRP A 286 0.98 7.46 2.71
CA TRP A 286 1.08 6.59 1.55
C TRP A 286 0.56 7.33 0.33
N LYS A 287 1.45 7.62 -0.63
CA LYS A 287 1.11 8.18 -1.93
C LYS A 287 1.09 7.08 -2.98
N LEU A 288 0.02 7.05 -3.75
CA LEU A 288 -0.26 6.03 -4.75
C LEU A 288 -0.02 6.58 -6.15
N GLY A 289 0.70 5.84 -6.97
CA GLY A 289 0.79 6.09 -8.40
C GLY A 289 -0.55 5.82 -9.07
N SER A 290 -1.17 6.85 -9.64
CA SER A 290 -2.47 6.70 -10.33
C SER A 290 -2.31 5.95 -11.66
N GLY A 291 -3.28 5.08 -11.99
CA GLY A 291 -3.38 4.42 -13.29
C GLY A 291 -3.83 5.33 -14.45
N GLY A 292 -4.27 6.57 -14.15
CA GLY A 292 -4.68 7.58 -15.14
C GLY A 292 -3.51 8.37 -15.73
N THR A 293 -3.81 9.48 -16.44
CA THR A 293 -2.92 10.37 -17.23
C THR A 293 -1.71 10.99 -16.50
N ALA A 294 -1.34 10.50 -15.32
CA ALA A 294 -0.07 10.79 -14.69
C ALA A 294 1.10 10.24 -15.54
N SER A 295 2.20 10.99 -15.51
CA SER A 295 3.43 10.76 -16.26
C SER A 295 3.83 9.29 -16.36
N ILE A 296 4.19 8.86 -17.58
CA ILE A 296 4.86 7.60 -17.89
C ILE A 296 5.95 7.34 -16.82
N GLY A 297 5.87 6.20 -16.13
CA GLY A 297 6.82 5.82 -15.06
C GLY A 297 6.29 5.92 -13.62
N THR A 298 5.03 6.34 -13.41
CA THR A 298 4.43 6.40 -12.05
C THR A 298 3.40 5.30 -11.76
N GLN A 299 3.01 4.50 -12.77
CA GLN A 299 2.06 3.41 -12.60
C GLN A 299 2.64 2.32 -11.68
N GLY A 300 1.88 1.91 -10.66
CA GLY A 300 2.32 0.87 -9.73
C GLY A 300 3.31 1.31 -8.66
N LYS A 301 3.59 2.62 -8.56
CA LYS A 301 4.47 3.18 -7.53
C LYS A 301 3.70 3.35 -6.21
N LEU A 302 4.25 2.84 -5.12
CA LEU A 302 3.83 3.16 -3.75
C LEU A 302 4.96 3.93 -3.08
N GLN A 303 4.67 5.13 -2.59
CA GLN A 303 5.61 5.91 -1.79
C GLN A 303 5.07 6.03 -0.37
N VAL A 304 5.88 5.66 0.62
CA VAL A 304 5.59 5.82 2.04
C VAL A 304 6.54 6.88 2.60
N THR A 305 5.99 7.90 3.24
CA THR A 305 6.74 9.00 3.83
C THR A 305 6.40 9.10 5.32
N LEU A 306 7.43 9.16 6.17
CA LEU A 306 7.34 9.39 7.60
C LEU A 306 7.97 10.75 7.93
N TYR A 307 7.32 11.56 8.76
CA TYR A 307 7.86 12.81 9.25
C TYR A 307 7.34 13.19 10.64
N SER A 308 8.15 13.92 11.42
CA SER A 308 7.94 14.13 12.87
C SER A 308 7.48 15.53 13.30
N LYS A 309 7.27 16.47 12.37
CA LYS A 309 6.85 17.85 12.69
C LYS A 309 5.81 18.43 11.73
N ASN A 310 5.02 19.35 12.27
CA ASN A 310 3.92 20.04 11.60
C ASN A 310 4.44 21.07 10.56
N GLU A 311 4.63 20.60 9.33
CA GLU A 311 4.40 21.23 8.01
C GLU A 311 4.68 22.72 7.71
N GLN A 312 5.67 23.38 8.32
CA GLN A 312 6.11 24.71 7.87
C GLN A 312 7.51 24.79 7.25
N SER A 313 8.22 23.66 7.11
CA SER A 313 9.57 23.71 6.57
C SER A 313 9.58 23.58 5.04
N ASP A 314 10.10 24.60 4.35
CA ASP A 314 10.45 24.55 2.91
C ASP A 314 11.36 23.35 2.59
N ALA A 315 12.05 22.81 3.59
CA ALA A 315 12.89 21.62 3.48
C ALA A 315 12.08 20.33 3.19
N VAL A 316 10.84 20.22 3.70
CA VAL A 316 9.94 19.11 3.32
C VAL A 316 9.51 19.24 1.87
N ARG A 317 9.26 20.49 1.42
CA ARG A 317 8.86 20.79 0.04
C ARG A 317 9.97 20.48 -0.96
N ALA A 318 11.22 20.80 -0.62
CA ALA A 318 12.39 20.43 -1.41
C ALA A 318 12.48 18.91 -1.53
N ASN A 319 12.46 18.15 -0.43
CA ASN A 319 12.51 16.68 -0.48
C ASN A 319 11.36 16.03 -1.26
N LEU A 320 10.12 16.50 -1.09
CA LEU A 320 8.97 15.92 -1.78
C LEU A 320 8.99 16.18 -3.30
N ASN A 321 9.62 17.29 -3.76
CA ASN A 321 9.73 17.65 -5.16
C ASN A 321 11.04 17.18 -5.82
N ASP A 322 12.17 17.21 -5.09
CA ASP A 322 13.52 16.88 -5.54
C ASP A 322 13.76 15.37 -5.68
N LEU A 323 12.85 14.52 -5.19
CA LEU A 323 12.82 13.09 -5.52
C LEU A 323 12.62 12.81 -7.03
N LYS A 324 12.35 13.84 -7.85
CA LYS A 324 12.40 13.72 -9.32
C LYS A 324 13.81 13.87 -9.90
N MET A 325 14.80 14.36 -9.14
CA MET A 325 16.14 14.68 -9.64
C MET A 325 17.32 14.37 -8.68
N ALA A 326 17.09 13.84 -7.48
CA ALA A 326 18.16 13.62 -6.50
C ALA A 326 18.92 12.30 -6.72
N ASP A 327 20.26 12.39 -6.70
CA ASP A 327 21.20 11.28 -6.51
C ASP A 327 20.81 10.49 -5.25
N VAL A 328 20.29 9.27 -5.43
CA VAL A 328 19.93 8.34 -4.35
C VAL A 328 21.17 7.89 -3.55
N ASP A 329 22.37 8.12 -4.10
CA ASP A 329 23.65 7.72 -3.51
C ASP A 329 24.09 8.55 -2.30
N LYS A 330 23.45 9.68 -1.98
CA LYS A 330 23.99 10.60 -0.96
C LYS A 330 23.46 10.43 0.46
N ASN A 331 22.30 9.83 0.71
CA ASN A 331 21.76 9.65 2.08
C ASN A 331 20.75 8.47 2.16
N SER A 332 21.23 7.23 2.16
CA SER A 332 20.35 6.08 2.33
C SER A 332 19.80 6.00 3.76
N LEU A 333 18.65 5.33 3.95
CA LEU A 333 18.12 5.06 5.29
C LEU A 333 19.12 4.26 6.14
N ILE A 334 19.92 3.41 5.49
CA ILE A 334 21.01 2.65 6.11
C ILE A 334 22.08 3.58 6.67
N ASP A 335 22.49 4.59 5.90
CA ASP A 335 23.50 5.55 6.34
C ASP A 335 22.98 6.47 7.45
N PHE A 336 21.69 6.83 7.38
CA PHE A 336 21.03 7.59 8.45
C PHE A 336 21.11 6.86 9.80
N TYR A 337 20.80 5.57 9.83
CA TYR A 337 20.88 4.77 11.05
C TYR A 337 22.32 4.64 11.58
N ARG A 338 23.32 4.54 10.70
CA ARG A 338 24.75 4.51 11.07
C ARG A 338 25.25 5.82 11.67
N ALA A 339 24.63 6.95 11.33
CA ALA A 339 25.03 8.28 11.78
C ALA A 339 24.43 8.68 13.14
N LEU A 340 23.58 7.83 13.75
CA LEU A 340 22.96 8.12 15.05
C LEU A 340 23.96 7.84 16.21
N PRO A 341 23.91 8.61 17.32
CA PRO A 341 24.91 8.50 18.40
C PRO A 341 24.97 7.10 19.06
N GLU A 342 26.17 6.73 19.55
CA GLU A 342 26.39 5.50 20.33
C GLU A 342 25.55 5.53 21.64
N GLY A 343 24.92 4.41 21.98
CA GLY A 343 23.88 4.31 23.04
C GLY A 343 22.48 4.02 22.50
N SER A 344 22.34 3.89 21.19
CA SER A 344 21.10 3.63 20.49
C SER A 344 20.94 2.16 20.07
N GLU A 345 21.15 1.19 20.97
CA GLU A 345 21.21 -0.24 20.62
C GLU A 345 19.92 -0.77 19.94
N ASP A 346 18.75 -0.18 20.25
CA ASP A 346 17.46 -0.47 19.58
C ASP A 346 17.45 -0.14 18.07
N LEU A 347 18.37 0.69 17.58
CA LEU A 347 18.38 1.17 16.19
C LEU A 347 19.06 0.20 15.20
N ASN A 348 19.81 -0.79 15.68
CA ASN A 348 20.39 -1.84 14.84
C ASN A 348 19.31 -2.72 14.19
N LEU A 349 18.15 -2.89 14.84
CA LEU A 349 17.03 -3.66 14.30
C LEU A 349 16.49 -3.03 13.00
N GLY A 350 16.38 -1.70 12.94
CA GLY A 350 15.93 -0.98 11.74
C GLY A 350 16.78 -1.30 10.52
N MET A 351 18.10 -1.40 10.69
CA MET A 351 19.05 -1.77 9.63
C MET A 351 18.84 -3.19 9.10
N TYR A 352 18.58 -4.14 10.01
CA TYR A 352 18.28 -5.51 9.63
C TYR A 352 16.95 -5.60 8.87
N TYR A 353 15.93 -4.86 9.29
CA TYR A 353 14.65 -4.82 8.57
C TYR A 353 14.77 -4.20 7.18
N ILE A 354 15.56 -3.13 7.00
CA ILE A 354 15.79 -2.52 5.68
C ILE A 354 16.50 -3.51 4.74
N SER A 355 17.58 -4.14 5.22
CA SER A 355 18.34 -5.11 4.42
C SER A 355 17.47 -6.31 4.04
N TYR A 356 16.71 -6.85 5.00
CA TYR A 356 15.80 -7.95 4.76
C TYR A 356 14.67 -7.59 3.79
N LEU A 357 14.11 -6.37 3.91
CA LEU A 357 13.09 -5.87 2.99
C LEU A 357 13.64 -5.74 1.57
N ASN A 358 14.88 -5.24 1.41
CA ASN A 358 15.53 -5.16 0.12
C ASN A 358 15.68 -6.53 -0.53
N ASP A 359 16.26 -7.51 0.19
CA ASP A 359 16.41 -8.89 -0.27
C ASP A 359 15.08 -9.53 -0.64
N ALA A 360 14.04 -9.28 0.16
CA ALA A 360 12.70 -9.79 -0.09
C ALA A 360 12.07 -9.18 -1.35
N CYS A 361 12.28 -7.87 -1.59
CA CYS A 361 11.79 -7.18 -2.78
C CYS A 361 12.51 -7.66 -4.05
N GLU A 362 13.84 -7.83 -4.01
CA GLU A 362 14.63 -8.37 -5.13
C GLU A 362 14.14 -9.76 -5.55
N LYS A 363 13.87 -10.65 -4.59
CA LYS A 363 13.36 -12.01 -4.86
C LYS A 363 12.04 -12.05 -5.61
N VAL A 364 11.23 -10.99 -5.52
CA VAL A 364 9.92 -10.91 -6.18
C VAL A 364 9.87 -9.84 -7.28
N ASN A 365 11.04 -9.36 -7.73
CA ASN A 365 11.19 -8.33 -8.76
C ASN A 365 10.44 -7.02 -8.45
N VAL A 366 10.49 -6.58 -7.19
CA VAL A 366 9.99 -5.28 -6.76
C VAL A 366 11.19 -4.39 -6.52
N ARG A 367 11.24 -3.22 -7.17
CA ARG A 367 12.35 -2.27 -6.95
C ARG A 367 12.04 -1.44 -5.71
N PHE A 368 12.93 -1.49 -4.73
CA PHE A 368 12.86 -0.77 -3.48
C PHE A 368 13.92 0.33 -3.44
N GLU A 369 13.52 1.53 -3.05
CA GLU A 369 14.41 2.67 -2.83
C GLU A 369 14.06 3.33 -1.50
N SER A 370 15.09 3.78 -0.78
CA SER A 370 14.91 4.38 0.54
C SER A 370 15.85 5.57 0.73
N SER A 371 15.38 6.61 1.42
CA SER A 371 16.17 7.79 1.77
C SER A 371 15.72 8.38 3.10
N ALA A 372 16.63 9.03 3.81
CA ALA A 372 16.31 9.79 5.01
C ALA A 372 17.08 11.10 5.04
N ASN A 373 16.41 12.17 5.46
CA ASN A 373 17.00 13.49 5.60
C ASN A 373 16.60 14.08 6.96
N ARG A 374 17.61 14.62 7.67
CA ARG A 374 17.42 15.34 8.93
C ARG A 374 17.78 16.81 8.70
N PHE A 375 16.90 17.69 9.10
CA PHE A 375 17.10 19.14 9.01
C PHE A 375 17.33 19.69 10.41
N GLU A 376 18.60 19.93 10.75
CA GLU A 376 19.02 20.39 12.09
C GLU A 376 18.31 21.70 12.49
N ASP A 377 18.19 22.66 11.57
CA ASP A 377 17.57 23.96 11.82
C ASP A 377 16.08 23.89 12.19
N THR A 378 15.39 22.84 11.73
CA THR A 378 13.95 22.66 11.99
C THR A 378 13.64 21.47 12.88
N ASP A 379 14.66 20.72 13.29
CA ASP A 379 14.56 19.44 14.00
C ASP A 379 13.46 18.55 13.40
N LEU A 380 13.54 18.41 12.07
CA LEU A 380 12.63 17.67 11.23
C LEU A 380 13.37 16.48 10.63
N THR A 381 12.81 15.29 10.82
CA THR A 381 13.28 14.08 10.15
C THR A 381 12.25 13.68 9.11
N VAL A 382 12.69 13.42 7.88
CA VAL A 382 11.86 12.92 6.78
C VAL A 382 12.47 11.62 6.29
N MET A 383 11.71 10.54 6.35
CA MET A 383 12.10 9.23 5.83
C MET A 383 11.17 8.83 4.69
N ASN A 384 11.72 8.32 3.60
CA ASN A 384 10.99 7.91 2.42
C ASN A 384 11.33 6.48 2.03
N MET A 385 10.29 5.70 1.72
CA MET A 385 10.38 4.39 1.11
C MET A 385 9.56 4.40 -0.19
N SER A 386 10.13 3.89 -1.27
CA SER A 386 9.52 3.86 -2.59
C SER A 386 9.58 2.44 -3.13
N PHE A 387 8.42 1.93 -3.56
CA PHE A 387 8.25 0.59 -4.11
C PHE A 387 7.68 0.70 -5.51
N MET A 388 8.33 0.03 -6.47
CA MET A 388 7.85 -0.13 -7.84
C MET A 388 7.60 -1.62 -8.07
N PHE A 389 6.32 -1.98 -8.06
CA PHE A 389 5.87 -3.37 -8.05
C PHE A 389 5.73 -3.99 -9.45
#